data_AF-A0A5B7D8G8-F1
#
_entry.id   AF-A0A5B7D8G8-F1
#
_cell.length_a   1.000
_cell.length_b   1.000
_cell.length_c   1.000
_cell.angle_alpha   90.00
_cell.angle_beta   90.00
_cell.angle_gamma   90.00
#
_symmetry.space_group_name_H-M   'P 1'
#
loop_
_entity.id
_entity.type
_entity.pdbx_description
1 polymer ?
#
loop_
_entity_poly.entity_id
_entity_poly.type
_entity_poly.pdbx_seq_one_letter_code
_entity_poly.pdbx_strand_id
1 'polypeptide(L)'
;MCLEVANERVSLEYSGGAGSCQCQAVWPHVNCLLGHGNSGQVFMTCHVGEGDRVSIVLLYLEWAHYTNWYKKQPLHVVRRYFGDKMALYFAWLGFYTEMLIPAAVLGTFTFICGLFIMFSDFNQPSTEICSQESNSTGSIIMCPLCDKLCDFWKLKDSCLNSRITFLFDNPMTVFFSIAMSFWATMFLELWKRKQAVIQWQWDLENYEEEEELRPEFEEKVTTTRINPVTNKPEPYLPLWNQITRLVATHSIVIMMLLVVLAAVVSVIMYRMAIAVAMYQTESPLFRRNAKLVTSITAASLNLVIIIVFNFFYEKIVVWLTNLEVPRTETEYEDSFTLKMFLFQFVNYYSSLIYIAFFKGRFFYHPGDEEARSNVLMQLRYDMCDPAGCLFELFVQLAIIMIGKQVFNNVIEIFIP
;
A
#
# COMPACT_ATOMS: atom_id res chain seq x y z
N MET A 1 -31.53 -25.93 13.95
CA MET A 1 -32.42 -26.85 13.20
C MET A 1 -31.58 -27.58 12.14
N CYS A 2 -30.53 -28.28 12.58
CA CYS A 2 -29.55 -28.97 11.69
C CYS A 2 -29.27 -30.41 12.15
N LEU A 3 -30.18 -30.99 12.93
CA LEU A 3 -30.08 -32.35 13.46
C LEU A 3 -31.42 -33.03 13.27
N GLU A 4 -31.74 -33.35 12.01
CA GLU A 4 -32.65 -34.43 11.63
C GLU A 4 -32.69 -34.49 10.11
N VAL A 5 -31.95 -35.45 9.55
CA VAL A 5 -32.12 -36.19 8.28
C VAL A 5 -30.73 -36.76 7.95
N ALA A 6 -30.26 -37.64 8.83
CA ALA A 6 -29.10 -38.48 8.57
C ALA A 6 -29.59 -39.82 8.00
N ASN A 7 -30.25 -39.82 6.84
CA ASN A 7 -30.44 -41.03 6.05
C ASN A 7 -31.02 -40.74 4.67
N GLU A 8 -30.20 -40.28 3.72
CA GLU A 8 -30.49 -40.54 2.31
C GLU A 8 -29.18 -40.58 1.52
N ARG A 9 -28.85 -41.77 1.03
CA ARG A 9 -27.78 -42.00 0.05
C ARG A 9 -28.15 -41.25 -1.23
N VAL A 10 -27.38 -40.24 -1.59
CA VAL A 10 -27.41 -39.69 -2.94
C VAL A 10 -26.53 -40.57 -3.83
N SER A 11 -27.16 -41.52 -4.50
CA SER A 11 -26.58 -42.32 -5.58
C SER A 11 -26.40 -41.47 -6.83
N LEU A 12 -25.16 -41.39 -7.31
CA LEU A 12 -24.80 -40.84 -8.62
C LEU A 12 -25.08 -41.89 -9.71
N GLU A 13 -25.98 -41.60 -10.63
CA GLU A 13 -26.16 -42.37 -11.87
C GLU A 13 -26.13 -41.44 -13.10
N TYR A 14 -25.41 -41.90 -14.12
CA TYR A 14 -25.09 -41.20 -15.36
C TYR A 14 -26.10 -41.57 -16.45
N SER A 15 -26.61 -40.62 -17.23
CA SER A 15 -27.24 -40.89 -18.52
C SER A 15 -27.41 -39.62 -19.38
N GLY A 16 -26.63 -39.57 -20.47
CA GLY A 16 -26.91 -39.00 -21.79
C GLY A 16 -27.90 -37.84 -21.99
N GLY A 17 -27.45 -36.82 -22.73
CA GLY A 17 -28.32 -35.93 -23.49
C GLY A 17 -28.00 -34.45 -23.30
N ALA A 18 -27.90 -33.72 -24.41
CA ALA A 18 -27.65 -32.28 -24.46
C ALA A 18 -28.57 -31.49 -23.52
N GLY A 19 -27.99 -30.70 -22.62
CA GLY A 19 -28.74 -29.84 -21.70
C GLY A 19 -27.80 -29.19 -20.68
N SER A 20 -27.96 -27.89 -20.50
CA SER A 20 -27.27 -27.04 -19.53
C SER A 20 -27.11 -27.69 -18.14
N CYS A 21 -25.86 -27.89 -17.70
CA CYS A 21 -25.56 -28.25 -16.32
C CYS A 21 -25.62 -26.99 -15.44
N GLN A 22 -26.78 -26.73 -14.85
CA GLN A 22 -26.87 -25.92 -13.65
C GLN A 22 -26.41 -26.80 -12.48
N CYS A 23 -25.19 -26.57 -11.99
CA CYS A 23 -24.76 -27.09 -10.70
C CYS A 23 -25.55 -26.36 -9.61
N GLN A 24 -26.79 -26.78 -9.37
CA GLN A 24 -27.59 -26.32 -8.25
C GLN A 24 -27.29 -27.23 -7.05
N ALA A 25 -26.07 -27.13 -6.53
CA ALA A 25 -25.90 -27.38 -5.12
C ALA A 25 -26.71 -26.30 -4.41
N VAL A 26 -27.55 -26.67 -3.44
CA VAL A 26 -28.18 -25.70 -2.54
C VAL A 26 -27.03 -25.10 -1.72
N TRP A 27 -26.47 -23.99 -2.21
CA TRP A 27 -25.33 -23.26 -1.65
C TRP A 27 -25.39 -23.05 -0.12
N PRO A 28 -26.55 -22.81 0.51
CA PRO A 28 -26.64 -22.74 1.97
C PRO A 28 -26.13 -24.00 2.69
N HIS A 29 -26.36 -25.19 2.13
CA HIS A 29 -25.93 -26.45 2.74
C HIS A 29 -24.41 -26.67 2.62
N VAL A 30 -23.78 -26.18 1.55
CA VAL A 30 -22.34 -26.36 1.31
C VAL A 30 -21.51 -25.47 2.22
N ASN A 31 -21.91 -24.20 2.36
CA ASN A 31 -21.23 -23.23 3.22
C ASN A 31 -21.33 -23.59 4.72
N CYS A 32 -22.48 -24.12 5.15
CA CYS A 32 -22.69 -24.59 6.52
C CYS A 32 -21.86 -25.86 6.85
N LEU A 33 -21.72 -26.78 5.89
CA LEU A 33 -20.90 -27.99 6.05
C LEU A 33 -19.39 -27.69 6.14
N LEU A 34 -18.92 -26.65 5.45
CA LEU A 34 -17.52 -26.19 5.50
C LEU A 34 -17.16 -25.55 6.86
N GLY A 35 -18.09 -24.84 7.50
CA GLY A 35 -17.89 -24.24 8.84
C GLY A 35 -17.76 -25.30 9.96
N HIS A 36 -18.43 -26.44 9.82
CA HIS A 36 -18.52 -27.46 10.87
C HIS A 36 -17.33 -28.43 11.00
N GLY A 37 -16.20 -28.17 10.33
CA GLY A 37 -14.98 -28.97 10.48
C GLY A 37 -15.02 -30.38 9.85
N ASN A 38 -16.07 -30.71 9.10
CA ASN A 38 -16.06 -31.89 8.22
C ASN A 38 -15.10 -31.61 7.06
N SER A 39 -13.93 -32.24 7.15
CA SER A 39 -12.74 -31.90 6.37
C SER A 39 -12.91 -32.25 4.88
N GLY A 40 -13.37 -31.27 4.10
CA GLY A 40 -13.30 -31.29 2.65
C GLY A 40 -13.26 -29.87 2.13
N GLN A 41 -12.22 -29.50 1.39
CA GLN A 41 -12.24 -28.24 0.63
C GLN A 41 -13.21 -28.43 -0.53
N VAL A 42 -14.26 -27.61 -0.60
CA VAL A 42 -15.18 -27.60 -1.74
C VAL A 42 -14.60 -26.63 -2.76
N PHE A 43 -13.89 -27.17 -3.75
CA PHE A 43 -13.56 -26.42 -4.95
C PHE A 43 -14.63 -26.68 -5.99
N MET A 44 -15.02 -25.63 -6.70
CA MET A 44 -15.77 -25.80 -7.94
C MET A 44 -14.83 -26.42 -8.97
N THR A 45 -14.81 -27.76 -9.01
CA THR A 45 -14.20 -28.50 -10.11
C THR A 45 -15.21 -28.47 -11.25
N CYS A 46 -15.17 -27.41 -12.05
CA CYS A 46 -15.83 -27.47 -13.36
C CYS A 46 -15.23 -28.68 -14.08
N HIS A 47 -16.05 -29.69 -14.35
CA HIS A 47 -15.68 -30.78 -15.25
C HIS A 47 -15.22 -30.10 -16.55
N VAL A 48 -13.90 -30.06 -16.76
CA VAL A 48 -13.30 -29.26 -17.81
C VAL A 48 -13.75 -29.81 -19.15
N GLY A 49 -14.79 -29.19 -19.72
CA GLY A 49 -15.17 -29.42 -21.11
C GLY A 49 -13.98 -29.08 -22.00
N GLU A 50 -13.89 -29.74 -23.15
CA GLU A 50 -12.79 -29.55 -24.11
C GLU A 50 -12.56 -28.06 -24.45
N GLY A 51 -13.62 -27.23 -24.45
CA GLY A 51 -13.56 -25.78 -24.67
C GLY A 51 -12.95 -24.94 -23.52
N ASP A 52 -13.09 -25.34 -22.27
CA ASP A 52 -12.51 -24.60 -21.13
C ASP A 52 -11.01 -24.90 -20.97
N ARG A 53 -10.60 -26.12 -21.35
CA ARG A 53 -9.20 -26.53 -21.42
C ARG A 53 -8.44 -25.70 -22.46
N VAL A 54 -9.05 -25.46 -23.63
CA VAL A 54 -8.50 -24.57 -24.66
C VAL A 54 -8.43 -23.12 -24.16
N SER A 55 -9.41 -22.66 -23.37
CA SER A 55 -9.46 -21.29 -22.87
C SER A 55 -8.31 -20.94 -21.92
N ILE A 56 -7.92 -21.86 -21.02
CA ILE A 56 -6.75 -21.68 -20.12
C ILE A 56 -5.44 -21.64 -20.91
N VAL A 57 -5.26 -22.58 -21.83
CA VAL A 57 -4.05 -22.64 -22.66
C VAL A 57 -3.92 -21.39 -23.51
N LEU A 58 -5.04 -20.91 -24.07
CA LEU A 58 -5.11 -19.64 -24.79
C LEU A 58 -4.76 -18.44 -23.89
N LEU A 59 -5.32 -18.37 -22.68
CA LEU A 59 -5.00 -17.32 -21.70
C LEU A 59 -3.52 -17.31 -21.34
N TYR A 60 -2.90 -18.48 -21.18
CA TYR A 60 -1.47 -18.59 -20.92
C TYR A 60 -0.63 -18.13 -22.12
N LEU A 61 -0.98 -18.55 -23.34
CA LEU A 61 -0.24 -18.23 -24.56
C LEU A 61 -0.41 -16.78 -25.03
N GLU A 62 -1.53 -16.13 -24.73
CA GLU A 62 -1.83 -14.76 -25.20
C GLU A 62 -1.65 -13.69 -24.13
N TRP A 63 -1.78 -14.02 -22.84
CA TRP A 63 -1.84 -13.02 -21.78
C TRP A 63 -0.94 -13.30 -20.58
N ALA A 64 -1.07 -14.44 -19.90
CA ALA A 64 -0.38 -14.72 -18.63
C ALA A 64 1.09 -15.13 -18.75
N HIS A 65 1.78 -14.73 -19.83
CA HIS A 65 3.19 -15.03 -20.08
C HIS A 65 3.99 -13.73 -20.23
N TYR A 66 5.18 -13.67 -19.62
CA TYR A 66 6.02 -12.47 -19.57
C TYR A 66 6.35 -11.86 -20.94
N THR A 67 6.39 -12.67 -22.00
CA THR A 67 6.66 -12.20 -23.36
C THR A 67 5.54 -11.36 -23.96
N ASN A 68 4.31 -11.47 -23.46
CA ASN A 68 3.12 -10.85 -24.04
C ASN A 68 2.73 -9.51 -23.40
N TRP A 69 3.63 -8.87 -22.63
CA TRP A 69 3.36 -7.62 -21.92
C TRP A 69 2.89 -6.45 -22.81
N TYR A 70 3.23 -6.47 -24.10
CA TYR A 70 2.86 -5.43 -25.07
C TYR A 70 1.46 -5.62 -25.70
N LYS A 71 0.86 -6.81 -25.54
CA LYS A 71 -0.46 -7.12 -26.11
C LYS A 71 -1.57 -6.52 -25.25
N LYS A 72 -2.72 -6.22 -25.86
CA LYS A 72 -3.92 -5.82 -25.13
C LYS A 72 -4.48 -6.99 -24.34
N GLN A 73 -5.03 -6.69 -23.16
CA GLN A 73 -5.60 -7.69 -22.27
C GLN A 73 -6.94 -8.26 -22.83
N PRO A 74 -7.10 -9.59 -22.95
CA PRO A 74 -8.32 -10.21 -23.46
C PRO A 74 -9.40 -10.33 -22.36
N LEU A 75 -10.01 -9.20 -21.98
CA LEU A 75 -10.95 -9.11 -20.85
C LEU A 75 -12.15 -10.07 -20.94
N HIS A 76 -12.68 -10.31 -22.14
CA HIS A 76 -13.82 -11.23 -22.32
C HIS A 76 -13.48 -12.68 -21.99
N VAL A 77 -12.25 -13.13 -22.29
CA VAL A 77 -11.81 -14.50 -22.01
C VAL A 77 -11.51 -14.66 -20.52
N VAL A 78 -10.88 -13.66 -19.91
CA VAL A 78 -10.66 -13.59 -18.45
C VAL A 78 -11.99 -13.64 -17.71
N ARG A 79 -12.99 -12.85 -18.13
CA ARG A 79 -14.34 -12.85 -17.57
C ARG A 79 -15.00 -14.22 -17.65
N ARG A 80 -14.97 -14.86 -18.82
CA ARG A 80 -15.60 -16.17 -19.01
C ARG A 80 -15.00 -17.25 -18.11
N TYR A 81 -13.71 -17.16 -17.79
CA TYR A 81 -13.00 -18.16 -17.01
C TYR A 81 -12.98 -17.86 -15.49
N PHE A 82 -12.66 -16.64 -15.09
CA PHE A 82 -12.50 -16.23 -13.69
C PHE A 82 -13.72 -15.49 -13.10
N GLY A 83 -14.70 -15.14 -13.92
CA GLY A 83 -15.87 -14.38 -13.52
C GLY A 83 -15.68 -12.86 -13.52
N ASP A 84 -16.74 -12.16 -13.13
CA ASP A 84 -16.88 -10.71 -13.35
C ASP A 84 -16.02 -9.90 -12.38
N LYS A 85 -15.90 -10.34 -11.11
CA LYS A 85 -15.06 -9.70 -10.08
C LYS A 85 -13.59 -9.61 -10.52
N MET A 86 -13.02 -10.73 -10.97
CA MET A 86 -11.62 -10.79 -11.42
C MET A 86 -11.41 -10.04 -12.74
N ALA A 87 -12.35 -10.13 -13.68
CA ALA A 87 -12.26 -9.38 -14.93
C ALA A 87 -12.30 -7.87 -14.71
N LEU A 88 -13.13 -7.38 -13.77
CA LEU A 88 -13.21 -5.96 -13.43
C LEU A 88 -11.89 -5.48 -12.81
N TYR A 89 -11.25 -6.28 -11.96
CA TYR A 89 -9.94 -5.99 -11.40
C TYR A 89 -8.88 -5.79 -12.50
N PHE A 90 -8.77 -6.74 -13.45
CA PHE A 90 -7.82 -6.61 -14.55
C PHE A 90 -8.15 -5.45 -15.50
N ALA A 91 -9.44 -5.18 -15.75
CA ALA A 91 -9.87 -4.02 -16.53
C ALA A 91 -9.44 -2.70 -15.87
N TRP A 92 -9.57 -2.58 -14.55
CA TRP A 92 -9.09 -1.43 -13.79
C TRP A 92 -7.57 -1.30 -13.85
N LEU A 93 -6.84 -2.40 -13.64
CA LEU A 93 -5.38 -2.42 -13.67
C LEU A 93 -4.83 -2.02 -15.05
N GLY A 94 -5.43 -2.52 -16.13
CA GLY A 94 -5.08 -2.15 -17.50
C GLY A 94 -5.32 -0.67 -17.76
N PHE A 95 -6.50 -0.15 -17.38
CA PHE A 95 -6.83 1.27 -17.53
C PHE A 95 -5.88 2.17 -16.71
N TYR A 96 -5.57 1.79 -15.48
CA TYR A 96 -4.62 2.50 -14.63
C TYR A 96 -3.22 2.56 -15.27
N THR A 97 -2.76 1.44 -15.84
CA THR A 97 -1.48 1.37 -16.55
C THR A 97 -1.46 2.25 -17.79
N GLU A 98 -2.53 2.23 -18.60
CA GLU A 98 -2.66 3.10 -19.78
C GLU A 98 -2.63 4.60 -19.41
N MET A 99 -3.33 4.98 -18.33
CA MET A 99 -3.36 6.36 -17.85
C MET A 99 -2.05 6.81 -17.19
N LEU A 100 -1.23 5.89 -16.67
CA LEU A 100 0.10 6.22 -16.15
C LEU A 100 1.10 6.59 -17.25
N ILE A 101 0.92 6.12 -18.50
CA ILE A 101 1.81 6.43 -19.63
C ILE A 101 1.98 7.96 -19.84
N PRO A 102 0.92 8.77 -20.02
CA PRO A 102 1.07 10.20 -20.18
C PRO A 102 1.70 10.88 -18.95
N ALA A 103 1.39 10.42 -17.74
CA ALA A 103 2.01 10.94 -16.51
C ALA A 103 3.52 10.63 -16.47
N ALA A 104 3.92 9.43 -16.86
CA ALA A 104 5.33 9.04 -16.96
C ALA A 104 6.08 9.82 -18.06
N VAL A 105 5.46 10.08 -19.21
CA VAL A 105 6.05 10.92 -20.26
C VAL A 105 6.26 12.35 -19.77
N LEU A 106 5.27 12.93 -19.08
CA LEU A 106 5.42 14.26 -18.48
C LEU A 106 6.48 14.31 -17.38
N GLY A 107 6.54 13.29 -16.52
CA GLY A 107 7.53 13.19 -15.45
C GLY A 107 8.96 12.96 -15.96
N THR A 108 9.13 12.15 -17.01
CA THR A 108 10.44 11.96 -17.65
C THR A 108 10.88 13.23 -18.38
N PHE A 109 9.97 13.94 -19.03
CA PHE A 109 10.24 15.23 -19.64
C PHE A 109 10.70 16.27 -18.60
N THR A 110 10.00 16.41 -17.47
CA THR A 110 10.39 17.37 -16.41
C THR A 110 11.73 17.01 -15.78
N PHE A 111 12.03 15.71 -15.61
CA PHE A 111 13.33 15.24 -15.14
C PHE A 111 14.46 15.56 -16.13
N ILE A 112 14.26 15.30 -17.42
CA ILE A 112 15.24 15.61 -18.48
C ILE A 112 15.49 17.11 -18.56
N CYS A 113 14.44 17.94 -18.52
CA CYS A 113 14.58 19.39 -18.44
C CYS A 113 15.36 19.81 -17.19
N GLY A 114 15.09 19.18 -16.03
CA GLY A 114 15.85 19.39 -14.80
C GLY A 114 17.34 19.11 -14.96
N LEU A 115 17.70 18.02 -15.65
CA LEU A 115 19.10 17.70 -15.96
C LEU A 115 19.73 18.79 -16.83
N PHE A 116 19.05 19.25 -17.89
CA PHE A 116 19.56 20.33 -18.74
C PHE A 116 19.75 21.65 -17.98
N ILE A 117 18.80 22.02 -17.11
CA ILE A 117 18.90 23.24 -16.29
C ILE A 117 20.04 23.12 -15.27
N MET A 118 20.26 21.93 -14.68
CA MET A 118 21.32 21.69 -13.70
C MET A 118 22.73 21.94 -14.28
N PHE A 119 22.96 21.63 -15.56
CA PHE A 119 24.23 21.89 -16.25
C PHE A 119 24.36 23.31 -16.81
N SER A 120 23.30 24.10 -16.77
CA SER A 120 23.27 25.48 -17.25
C SER A 120 23.62 26.48 -16.12
N ASP A 121 23.90 27.73 -16.50
CA ASP A 121 24.24 28.80 -15.57
C ASP A 121 23.07 29.23 -14.67
N PHE A 122 21.85 28.74 -14.94
CA PHE A 122 20.66 28.98 -14.11
C PHE A 122 20.71 28.31 -12.73
N ASN A 123 21.64 27.36 -12.49
CA ASN A 123 21.81 26.69 -11.20
C ASN A 123 22.73 27.47 -10.23
N GLN A 124 22.45 28.76 -10.04
CA GLN A 124 23.25 29.61 -9.16
C GLN A 124 23.36 29.09 -7.70
N PRO A 125 22.31 28.56 -7.05
CA PRO A 125 22.41 28.09 -5.66
C PRO A 125 23.39 26.91 -5.49
N SER A 126 23.35 25.92 -6.39
CA SER A 126 24.26 24.78 -6.27
C SER A 126 25.69 25.14 -6.69
N THR A 127 25.87 26.05 -7.65
CA THR A 127 27.22 26.49 -8.06
C THR A 127 27.89 27.32 -6.97
N GLU A 128 27.14 28.17 -6.23
CA GLU A 128 27.65 28.89 -5.06
C GLU A 128 28.10 27.94 -3.93
N ILE A 129 27.32 26.90 -3.63
CA ILE A 129 27.66 25.87 -2.62
C ILE A 129 28.88 25.05 -3.05
N CYS A 130 28.98 24.71 -4.33
CA CYS A 130 30.05 23.88 -4.89
C CYS A 130 31.31 24.68 -5.29
N SER A 131 31.28 26.01 -5.21
CA SER A 131 32.38 26.87 -5.60
C SER A 131 33.67 26.55 -4.82
N GLN A 132 34.82 26.64 -5.50
CA GLN A 132 36.13 26.33 -4.91
C GLN A 132 36.92 27.57 -4.50
N GLU A 133 36.41 28.77 -4.76
CA GLU A 133 37.11 30.02 -4.47
C GLU A 133 37.12 30.32 -2.96
N SER A 134 38.25 30.84 -2.47
CA SER A 134 38.49 31.07 -1.03
C SER A 134 37.61 32.15 -0.39
N ASN A 135 36.96 32.99 -1.20
CA ASN A 135 36.06 34.07 -0.76
C ASN A 135 34.58 33.77 -1.07
N SER A 136 34.26 32.54 -1.49
CA SER A 136 32.91 32.15 -1.89
C SER A 136 32.17 31.39 -0.78
N THR A 137 30.86 31.28 -0.93
CA THR A 137 29.91 30.64 0.00
C THR A 137 30.31 29.20 0.39
N GLY A 138 31.03 28.47 -0.48
CA GLY A 138 31.48 27.10 -0.22
C GLY A 138 32.47 26.92 0.94
N SER A 139 33.23 27.96 1.31
CA SER A 139 34.19 27.90 2.43
C SER A 139 33.57 28.28 3.79
N ILE A 140 32.27 28.58 3.85
CA ILE A 140 31.57 28.86 5.10
C ILE A 140 31.62 27.62 6.00
N ILE A 141 32.05 27.85 7.24
CA ILE A 141 32.14 26.83 8.29
C ILE A 141 30.79 26.72 8.98
N MET A 142 30.21 25.53 8.97
CA MET A 142 28.92 25.24 9.58
C MET A 142 29.09 24.72 11.00
N CYS A 143 28.08 24.99 11.83
CA CYS A 143 28.04 24.47 13.19
C CYS A 143 28.00 22.93 13.19
N PRO A 144 28.60 22.29 14.21
CA PRO A 144 28.54 20.84 14.35
C PRO A 144 27.10 20.38 14.56
N LEU A 145 26.73 19.22 13.99
CA LEU A 145 25.39 18.66 14.11
C LEU A 145 25.13 17.99 15.48
N CYS A 146 26.16 17.85 16.31
CA CYS A 146 26.10 17.13 17.58
C CYS A 146 26.80 17.91 18.68
N ASP A 147 26.24 17.85 19.90
CA ASP A 147 26.76 18.56 21.08
C ASP A 147 28.15 18.08 21.53
N LYS A 148 28.49 16.81 21.27
CA LYS A 148 29.77 16.20 21.67
C LYS A 148 30.37 15.45 20.48
N LEU A 149 31.69 15.55 20.30
CA LEU A 149 32.50 14.74 19.38
C LEU A 149 32.21 14.94 17.87
N CYS A 150 31.63 16.07 17.47
CA CYS A 150 31.43 16.41 16.04
C CYS A 150 32.25 17.65 15.69
N ASP A 151 33.08 17.54 14.65
CA ASP A 151 33.90 18.64 14.14
C ASP A 151 33.07 19.65 13.36
N PHE A 152 33.58 20.87 13.26
CA PHE A 152 33.09 21.85 12.30
C PHE A 152 33.30 21.34 10.88
N TRP A 153 32.30 21.53 10.02
CA TRP A 153 32.30 21.02 8.66
C TRP A 153 32.09 22.17 7.66
N LYS A 154 32.56 21.98 6.42
CA LYS A 154 32.47 23.02 5.38
C LYS A 154 31.22 22.82 4.53
N LEU A 155 30.57 23.90 4.12
CA LEU A 155 29.37 23.83 3.28
C LEU A 155 29.60 23.09 1.96
N LYS A 156 30.82 23.20 1.40
CA LYS A 156 31.25 22.47 0.19
C LYS A 156 31.05 20.95 0.28
N ASP A 157 31.10 20.36 1.49
CA ASP A 157 30.94 18.91 1.66
C ASP A 157 29.52 18.43 1.30
N SER A 158 28.52 19.33 1.33
CA SER A 158 27.14 19.08 0.89
C SER A 158 26.88 19.33 -0.61
N CYS A 159 27.91 19.57 -1.42
CA CYS A 159 27.76 19.91 -2.84
C CYS A 159 26.98 18.85 -3.65
N LEU A 160 27.22 17.54 -3.43
CA LEU A 160 26.49 16.48 -4.14
C LEU A 160 24.99 16.51 -3.81
N ASN A 161 24.66 16.67 -2.52
CA ASN A 161 23.28 16.72 -2.06
C ASN A 161 22.56 17.94 -2.64
N SER A 162 23.22 19.10 -2.68
CA SER A 162 22.68 20.32 -3.29
C SER A 162 22.34 20.15 -4.77
N ARG A 163 23.24 19.54 -5.56
CA ARG A 163 22.98 19.27 -6.99
C ARG A 163 21.79 18.33 -7.18
N ILE A 164 21.69 17.27 -6.37
CA ILE A 164 20.58 16.31 -6.46
C ILE A 164 19.27 16.99 -6.02
N THR A 165 19.27 17.77 -4.94
CA THR A 165 18.07 18.50 -4.53
C THR A 165 17.60 19.46 -5.61
N PHE A 166 18.50 20.24 -6.23
CA PHE A 166 18.14 21.15 -7.32
C PHE A 166 17.58 20.42 -8.55
N LEU A 167 18.05 19.20 -8.84
CA LEU A 167 17.52 18.39 -9.94
C LEU A 167 16.01 18.11 -9.76
N PHE A 168 15.57 17.85 -8.53
CA PHE A 168 14.17 17.55 -8.20
C PHE A 168 13.36 18.80 -7.81
N ASP A 169 13.99 19.80 -7.21
CA ASP A 169 13.40 21.07 -6.84
C ASP A 169 13.70 22.14 -7.90
N ASN A 170 13.24 21.86 -9.12
CA ASN A 170 13.40 22.75 -10.25
C ASN A 170 12.07 23.47 -10.58
N PRO A 171 12.09 24.62 -11.27
CA PRO A 171 10.84 25.31 -11.64
C PRO A 171 9.86 24.47 -12.47
N MET A 172 10.33 23.45 -13.18
CA MET A 172 9.48 22.56 -13.99
C MET A 172 8.63 21.62 -13.12
N THR A 173 9.07 21.26 -11.91
CA THR A 173 8.29 20.38 -11.03
C THR A 173 7.04 21.06 -10.46
N VAL A 174 7.00 22.39 -10.43
CA VAL A 174 5.77 23.15 -10.12
C VAL A 174 4.71 22.94 -11.21
N PHE A 175 5.10 23.00 -12.48
CA PHE A 175 4.16 22.69 -13.57
C PHE A 175 3.73 21.22 -13.55
N PHE A 176 4.64 20.32 -13.20
CA PHE A 176 4.33 18.90 -13.04
C PHE A 176 3.30 18.65 -11.93
N SER A 177 3.40 19.33 -10.78
CA SER A 177 2.44 19.13 -9.67
C SER A 177 1.02 19.57 -10.03
N ILE A 178 0.87 20.67 -10.77
CA ILE A 178 -0.42 21.11 -11.32
C ILE A 178 -0.96 20.07 -12.32
N ALA A 179 -0.11 19.59 -13.23
CA ALA A 179 -0.49 18.58 -14.21
C ALA A 179 -0.92 17.26 -13.54
N MET A 180 -0.22 16.82 -12.48
CA MET A 180 -0.58 15.62 -11.71
C MET A 180 -1.90 15.77 -10.96
N SER A 181 -2.21 16.98 -10.47
CA SER A 181 -3.49 17.27 -9.82
C SER A 181 -4.66 17.14 -10.81
N PHE A 182 -4.48 17.65 -12.04
CA PHE A 182 -5.46 17.48 -13.12
C PHE A 182 -5.54 16.03 -13.62
N TRP A 183 -4.40 15.35 -13.74
CA TRP A 183 -4.35 13.95 -14.12
C TRP A 183 -5.12 13.05 -13.16
N ALA A 184 -5.02 13.29 -11.84
CA ALA A 184 -5.71 12.49 -10.83
C ALA A 184 -7.25 12.60 -10.95
N THR A 185 -7.78 13.81 -11.17
CA THR A 185 -9.22 14.02 -11.38
C THR A 185 -9.67 13.43 -12.71
N MET A 186 -8.90 13.65 -13.79
CA MET A 186 -9.18 13.08 -15.11
C MET A 186 -9.19 11.54 -15.07
N PHE A 187 -8.25 10.92 -14.36
CA PHE A 187 -8.18 9.47 -14.17
C PHE A 187 -9.46 8.92 -13.53
N LEU A 188 -9.93 9.50 -12.43
CA LEU A 188 -11.14 9.04 -11.74
C LEU A 188 -12.40 9.21 -12.59
N GLU A 189 -12.55 10.34 -13.28
CA GLU A 189 -13.73 10.58 -14.13
C GLU A 189 -13.76 9.68 -15.37
N LEU A 190 -12.60 9.47 -16.00
CA LEU A 190 -12.50 8.54 -17.12
C LEU A 190 -12.70 7.09 -16.69
N TRP A 191 -12.25 6.72 -15.48
CA TRP A 191 -12.54 5.40 -14.92
C TRP A 191 -14.03 5.19 -14.71
N LYS A 192 -14.75 6.15 -14.09
CA LYS A 192 -16.21 6.07 -13.94
C LYS A 192 -16.92 5.86 -15.28
N ARG A 193 -16.49 6.60 -16.31
CA ARG A 193 -17.03 6.43 -17.67
C ARG A 193 -16.73 5.04 -18.24
N LYS A 194 -15.50 4.55 -18.07
CA LYS A 194 -15.10 3.21 -18.54
C LYS A 194 -15.85 2.11 -17.79
N GLN A 195 -16.01 2.25 -16.49
CA GLN A 195 -16.79 1.36 -15.64
C GLN A 195 -18.24 1.28 -16.10
N ALA A 196 -18.90 2.41 -16.40
CA ALA A 196 -20.27 2.42 -16.93
C ALA A 196 -20.38 1.68 -18.29
N VAL A 197 -19.41 1.87 -19.19
CA VAL A 197 -19.37 1.13 -20.46
C VAL A 197 -19.20 -0.37 -20.22
N ILE A 198 -18.33 -0.77 -19.29
CA ILE A 198 -18.12 -2.17 -18.92
C ILE A 198 -19.39 -2.75 -18.31
N GLN A 199 -20.03 -2.05 -17.37
CA GLN A 199 -21.27 -2.46 -16.73
C GLN A 199 -22.36 -2.73 -17.76
N TRP A 200 -22.50 -1.86 -18.77
CA TRP A 200 -23.44 -2.07 -19.88
C TRP A 200 -23.02 -3.23 -20.79
N GLN A 201 -21.76 -3.30 -21.22
CA GLN A 201 -21.26 -4.39 -22.07
C GLN A 201 -21.37 -5.77 -21.41
N TRP A 202 -21.32 -5.79 -20.08
CA TRP A 202 -21.36 -7.00 -19.29
C TRP A 202 -22.74 -7.34 -18.75
N ASP A 203 -23.73 -6.50 -19.01
CA ASP A 203 -25.13 -6.65 -18.56
C ASP A 203 -25.23 -6.77 -17.03
N LEU A 204 -24.51 -5.90 -16.32
CA LEU A 204 -24.40 -5.85 -14.86
C LEU A 204 -25.36 -4.83 -14.21
N GLU A 205 -26.32 -4.30 -14.94
CA GLU A 205 -27.21 -3.22 -14.46
C GLU A 205 -28.28 -3.72 -13.47
N ASN A 206 -28.76 -4.97 -13.64
CA ASN A 206 -29.82 -5.57 -12.82
C ASN A 206 -29.29 -6.61 -11.81
N TYR A 207 -28.01 -6.56 -11.48
CA TYR A 207 -27.39 -7.48 -10.51
C TYR A 207 -27.63 -6.98 -9.07
N GLU A 208 -28.89 -6.93 -8.65
CA GLU A 208 -29.23 -6.85 -7.23
C GLU A 208 -29.30 -8.28 -6.69
N GLU A 209 -28.16 -8.81 -6.24
CA GLU A 209 -28.18 -10.03 -5.43
C GLU A 209 -28.84 -9.68 -4.10
N GLU A 210 -29.96 -10.34 -3.77
CA GLU A 210 -30.30 -10.55 -2.36
C GLU A 210 -29.14 -11.35 -1.77
N GLU A 211 -28.20 -10.65 -1.14
CA GLU A 211 -27.00 -11.27 -0.60
C GLU A 211 -27.38 -12.29 0.48
N GLU A 212 -26.90 -13.52 0.31
CA GLU A 212 -27.08 -14.57 1.30
C GLU A 212 -26.30 -14.22 2.59
N LEU A 213 -26.83 -14.68 3.72
CA LEU A 213 -26.15 -14.52 5.01
C LEU A 213 -24.86 -15.33 5.01
N ARG A 214 -23.81 -14.76 5.61
CA ARG A 214 -22.56 -15.50 5.78
C ARG A 214 -22.77 -16.70 6.73
N PRO A 215 -22.26 -17.90 6.42
CA PRO A 215 -22.41 -19.09 7.27
C PRO A 215 -21.91 -18.89 8.71
N GLU A 216 -20.79 -18.17 8.89
CA GLU A 216 -20.26 -17.88 10.23
C GLU A 216 -21.19 -16.99 11.08
N PHE A 217 -21.99 -16.15 10.42
CA PHE A 217 -22.98 -15.32 11.09
C PHE A 217 -24.14 -16.18 11.61
N GLU A 218 -24.62 -17.11 10.78
CA GLU A 218 -25.70 -18.04 11.14
C GLU A 218 -25.30 -18.97 12.29
N GLU A 219 -24.02 -19.38 12.35
CA GLU A 219 -23.51 -20.23 13.42
C GLU A 219 -23.35 -19.46 14.75
N LYS A 220 -22.81 -18.24 14.71
CA LYS A 220 -22.49 -17.46 15.91
C LYS A 220 -23.71 -16.81 16.56
N VAL A 221 -24.78 -16.54 15.80
CA VAL A 221 -25.95 -15.78 16.27
C VAL A 221 -27.12 -16.71 16.57
N THR A 222 -27.39 -16.93 17.87
CA THR A 222 -28.50 -17.78 18.32
C THR A 222 -29.84 -17.05 18.42
N THR A 223 -29.85 -15.72 18.36
CA THR A 223 -31.06 -14.90 18.49
C THR A 223 -31.74 -14.74 17.14
N THR A 224 -33.03 -15.06 17.04
CA THR A 224 -33.81 -14.96 15.80
C THR A 224 -34.88 -13.88 15.89
N ARG A 225 -35.14 -13.18 14.79
CA ARG A 225 -36.24 -12.23 14.62
C ARG A 225 -37.07 -12.64 13.39
N ILE A 226 -38.39 -12.43 13.43
CA ILE A 226 -39.24 -12.63 12.25
C ILE A 226 -39.08 -11.41 11.34
N ASN A 227 -38.65 -11.64 10.11
CA ASN A 227 -38.52 -10.59 9.11
C ASN A 227 -39.92 -10.13 8.64
N PRO A 228 -40.23 -8.82 8.67
CA PRO A 228 -41.56 -8.31 8.32
C PRO A 228 -41.92 -8.46 6.82
N VAL A 229 -40.94 -8.68 5.95
CA VAL A 229 -41.15 -8.82 4.50
C VAL A 229 -41.30 -10.29 4.12
N THR A 230 -40.40 -11.16 4.61
CA THR A 230 -40.35 -12.58 4.19
C THR A 230 -41.11 -13.52 5.11
N ASN A 231 -41.54 -13.07 6.30
CA ASN A 231 -42.18 -13.88 7.35
C ASN A 231 -41.37 -15.12 7.77
N LYS A 232 -40.07 -15.15 7.49
CA LYS A 232 -39.16 -16.23 7.90
C LYS A 232 -38.37 -15.79 9.15
N PRO A 233 -38.03 -16.71 10.07
CA PRO A 233 -37.12 -16.41 11.17
C PRO A 233 -35.69 -16.22 10.61
N GLU A 234 -35.12 -15.04 10.81
CA GLU A 234 -33.73 -14.72 10.44
C GLU A 234 -32.87 -14.50 11.71
N PRO A 235 -31.59 -14.91 11.71
CA PRO A 235 -30.68 -14.57 12.79
C PRO A 235 -30.48 -13.05 12.88
N TYR A 236 -30.57 -12.49 14.09
CA TYR A 236 -30.50 -11.06 14.34
C TYR A 236 -29.62 -10.77 15.55
N LEU A 237 -28.62 -9.90 15.37
CA LEU A 237 -27.77 -9.42 16.45
C LEU A 237 -28.34 -8.11 17.03
N PRO A 238 -28.51 -7.98 18.36
CA PRO A 238 -29.00 -6.74 18.95
C PRO A 238 -27.98 -5.61 18.80
N LEU A 239 -28.48 -4.41 18.50
CA LEU A 239 -27.67 -3.22 18.19
C LEU A 239 -26.62 -2.90 19.25
N TRP A 240 -26.97 -3.03 20.54
CA TRP A 240 -26.02 -2.75 21.63
C TRP A 240 -24.81 -3.69 21.62
N ASN A 241 -25.01 -4.96 21.29
CA ASN A 241 -23.91 -5.92 21.18
C ASN A 241 -23.06 -5.67 19.92
N GLN A 242 -23.71 -5.22 18.83
CA GLN A 242 -23.02 -4.83 17.61
C GLN A 242 -22.13 -3.60 17.83
N ILE A 243 -22.68 -2.55 18.45
CA ILE A 243 -21.95 -1.29 18.70
C ILE A 243 -20.78 -1.53 19.66
N THR A 244 -20.97 -2.30 20.72
CA THR A 244 -19.88 -2.59 21.67
C THR A 244 -18.74 -3.37 21.03
N ARG A 245 -19.04 -4.36 20.18
CA ARG A 245 -18.02 -5.08 19.40
C ARG A 245 -17.31 -4.16 18.42
N LEU A 246 -18.06 -3.34 17.68
CA LEU A 246 -17.51 -2.38 16.72
C LEU A 246 -16.59 -1.37 17.40
N VAL A 247 -16.99 -0.81 18.54
CA VAL A 247 -16.16 0.12 19.30
C VAL A 247 -14.90 -0.57 19.82
N ALA A 248 -15.00 -1.82 20.29
CA ALA A 248 -13.86 -2.60 20.75
C ALA A 248 -12.85 -2.84 19.61
N THR A 249 -13.30 -3.30 18.43
CA THR A 249 -12.42 -3.56 17.29
C THR A 249 -11.77 -2.28 16.76
N HIS A 250 -12.53 -1.19 16.61
CA HIS A 250 -11.96 0.10 16.21
C HIS A 250 -10.97 0.65 17.25
N SER A 251 -11.19 0.43 18.55
CA SER A 251 -10.23 0.84 19.59
C SER A 251 -8.90 0.09 19.47
N ILE A 252 -8.93 -1.21 19.15
CA ILE A 252 -7.73 -2.02 18.92
C ILE A 252 -6.99 -1.52 17.68
N VAL A 253 -7.71 -1.17 16.60
CA VAL A 253 -7.10 -0.57 15.40
C VAL A 253 -6.38 0.73 15.76
N ILE A 254 -7.04 1.65 16.48
CA ILE A 254 -6.43 2.92 16.89
C ILE A 254 -5.17 2.70 17.73
N MET A 255 -5.21 1.77 18.70
CA MET A 255 -4.05 1.40 19.50
C MET A 255 -2.89 0.91 18.62
N MET A 256 -3.16 0.06 17.62
CA MET A 256 -2.14 -0.42 16.69
C MET A 256 -1.59 0.70 15.80
N LEU A 257 -2.41 1.67 15.39
CA LEU A 257 -1.92 2.86 14.67
C LEU A 257 -0.95 3.68 15.54
N LEU A 258 -1.22 3.82 16.85
CA LEU A 258 -0.29 4.47 17.78
C LEU A 258 1.03 3.71 17.92
N VAL A 259 1.00 2.37 17.93
CA VAL A 259 2.21 1.54 17.93
C VAL A 259 3.04 1.78 16.67
N VAL A 260 2.42 1.90 15.50
CA VAL A 260 3.11 2.24 14.25
C VAL A 260 3.77 3.61 14.34
N LEU A 261 3.07 4.62 14.84
CA LEU A 261 3.65 5.96 15.03
C LEU A 261 4.83 5.94 16.02
N ALA A 262 4.74 5.17 17.10
CA ALA A 262 5.85 4.99 18.04
C ALA A 262 7.07 4.28 17.40
N ALA A 263 6.82 3.30 16.52
CA ALA A 263 7.89 2.64 15.76
C ALA A 263 8.58 3.63 14.81
N VAL A 264 7.84 4.50 14.13
CA VAL A 264 8.42 5.57 13.27
C VAL A 264 9.31 6.50 14.08
N VAL A 265 8.86 6.93 15.27
CA VAL A 265 9.68 7.71 16.20
C VAL A 265 10.94 6.95 16.60
N SER A 266 10.84 5.65 16.81
CA SER A 266 12.00 4.79 17.13
C SER A 266 13.00 4.70 15.96
N VAL A 267 12.54 4.62 14.72
CA VAL A 267 13.39 4.66 13.50
C VAL A 267 14.12 6.00 13.40
N ILE A 268 13.45 7.10 13.71
CA ILE A 268 14.06 8.44 13.73
C ILE A 268 15.17 8.51 14.79
N MET A 269 14.92 7.98 15.99
CA MET A 269 15.95 7.91 17.04
C MET A 269 17.14 7.04 16.63
N TYR A 270 16.90 5.88 16.01
CA TYR A 270 17.95 5.03 15.46
C TYR A 270 18.80 5.78 14.43
N ARG A 271 18.15 6.51 13.52
CA ARG A 271 18.81 7.33 12.51
C ARG A 271 19.72 8.39 13.14
N MET A 272 19.26 9.06 14.20
CA MET A 272 20.09 10.03 14.91
C MET A 272 21.32 9.36 15.55
N ALA A 273 21.13 8.21 16.18
CA ALA A 273 22.23 7.46 16.79
C ALA A 273 23.28 7.02 15.75
N ILE A 274 22.84 6.47 14.60
CA ILE A 274 23.77 6.02 13.56
C ILE A 274 24.48 7.18 12.86
N ALA A 275 23.81 8.33 12.70
CA ALA A 275 24.44 9.54 12.16
C ALA A 275 25.63 9.97 13.04
N VAL A 276 25.42 10.05 14.36
CA VAL A 276 26.48 10.38 15.32
C VAL A 276 27.63 9.36 15.25
N ALA A 277 27.32 8.06 15.22
CA ALA A 277 28.33 7.01 15.13
C ALA A 277 29.16 7.09 13.83
N MET A 278 28.53 7.42 12.70
CA MET A 278 29.20 7.59 11.40
C MET A 278 30.14 8.79 11.40
N TYR A 279 29.78 9.90 12.04
CA TYR A 279 30.65 11.07 12.15
C TYR A 279 31.86 10.85 13.08
N GLN A 280 31.73 9.97 14.08
CA GLN A 280 32.83 9.59 14.99
C GLN A 280 33.83 8.61 14.37
N THR A 281 33.48 7.96 13.25
CA THR A 281 34.32 6.94 12.64
C THR A 281 35.57 7.58 11.99
N GLU A 282 36.75 7.05 12.29
CA GLU A 282 38.05 7.60 11.83
C GLU A 282 38.26 7.51 10.31
N SER A 283 37.61 6.57 9.64
CA SER A 283 37.77 6.36 8.20
C SER A 283 37.21 7.54 7.38
N PRO A 284 38.02 8.18 6.51
CA PRO A 284 37.61 9.39 5.80
C PRO A 284 36.49 9.14 4.76
N LEU A 285 36.38 7.92 4.24
CA LEU A 285 35.36 7.54 3.26
C LEU A 285 33.96 7.51 3.87
N PHE A 286 33.81 6.88 5.05
CA PHE A 286 32.52 6.83 5.75
C PHE A 286 32.10 8.21 6.26
N ARG A 287 33.05 9.03 6.73
CA ARG A 287 32.75 10.40 7.16
C ARG A 287 32.23 11.28 6.02
N ARG A 288 32.82 11.16 4.82
CA ARG A 288 32.38 11.92 3.63
C ARG A 288 30.99 11.51 3.15
N ASN A 289 30.69 10.21 3.19
CA ASN A 289 29.42 9.66 2.71
C ASN A 289 28.40 9.40 3.84
N ALA A 290 28.68 9.90 5.06
CA ALA A 290 27.92 9.57 6.27
C ALA A 290 26.42 9.83 6.09
N LYS A 291 26.06 10.97 5.50
CA LYS A 291 24.66 11.36 5.26
C LYS A 291 23.92 10.36 4.35
N LEU A 292 24.54 9.99 3.23
CA LEU A 292 23.97 9.04 2.26
C LEU A 292 23.83 7.65 2.89
N VAL A 293 24.86 7.16 3.58
CA VAL A 293 24.83 5.86 4.26
C VAL A 293 23.77 5.85 5.37
N THR A 294 23.67 6.92 6.17
CA THR A 294 22.68 7.03 7.25
C THR A 294 21.25 7.05 6.68
N SER A 295 21.01 7.79 5.59
CA SER A 295 19.69 7.84 4.94
C SER A 295 19.29 6.48 4.35
N ILE A 296 20.21 5.78 3.67
CA ILE A 296 19.94 4.46 3.10
C ILE A 296 19.66 3.43 4.20
N THR A 297 20.51 3.36 5.23
CA THR A 297 20.35 2.39 6.34
C THR A 297 19.07 2.64 7.14
N ALA A 298 18.69 3.90 7.37
CA ALA A 298 17.43 4.24 8.02
C ALA A 298 16.23 3.86 7.16
N ALA A 299 16.25 4.18 5.87
CA ALA A 299 15.16 3.83 4.94
C ALA A 299 15.01 2.31 4.76
N SER A 300 16.11 1.56 4.72
CA SER A 300 16.04 0.09 4.65
C SER A 300 15.47 -0.52 5.92
N LEU A 301 15.86 -0.03 7.09
CA LEU A 301 15.32 -0.49 8.37
C LEU A 301 13.83 -0.16 8.49
N ASN A 302 13.43 1.04 8.06
CA ASN A 302 12.02 1.43 7.97
C ASN A 302 11.21 0.48 7.07
N LEU A 303 11.74 0.13 5.88
CA LEU A 303 11.10 -0.82 4.97
C LEU A 303 10.92 -2.21 5.62
N VAL A 304 11.94 -2.72 6.33
CA VAL A 304 11.85 -4.01 7.03
C VAL A 304 10.75 -3.97 8.08
N ILE A 305 10.68 -2.90 8.88
CA ILE A 305 9.61 -2.73 9.89
C ILE A 305 8.24 -2.71 9.22
N ILE A 306 8.08 -1.95 8.12
CA ILE A 306 6.83 -1.89 7.37
C ILE A 306 6.38 -3.28 6.91
N ILE A 307 7.29 -4.08 6.34
CA ILE A 307 7.01 -5.45 5.87
C ILE A 307 6.55 -6.34 7.03
N VAL A 308 7.30 -6.35 8.13
CA VAL A 308 7.00 -7.17 9.31
C VAL A 308 5.64 -6.78 9.90
N PHE A 309 5.36 -5.49 10.02
CA PHE A 309 4.10 -4.98 10.53
C PHE A 309 2.91 -5.33 9.63
N ASN A 310 3.06 -5.26 8.30
CA ASN A 310 1.99 -5.68 7.39
C ASN A 310 1.68 -7.17 7.52
N PHE A 311 2.71 -8.02 7.64
CA PHE A 311 2.54 -9.46 7.83
C PHE A 311 1.73 -9.81 9.08
N PHE A 312 2.06 -9.20 10.22
CA PHE A 312 1.30 -9.43 11.45
C PHE A 312 -0.09 -8.79 11.41
N TYR A 313 -0.20 -7.58 10.88
CA TYR A 313 -1.47 -6.86 10.87
C TYR A 313 -2.52 -7.52 9.99
N GLU A 314 -2.14 -8.12 8.86
CA GLU A 314 -3.08 -8.88 8.02
C GLU A 314 -3.80 -9.98 8.83
N LYS A 315 -3.05 -10.76 9.64
CA LYS A 315 -3.64 -11.79 10.51
C LYS A 315 -4.51 -11.20 11.61
N ILE A 316 -4.08 -10.07 12.16
CA ILE A 316 -4.83 -9.34 13.18
C ILE A 316 -6.15 -8.82 12.60
N VAL A 317 -6.17 -8.22 11.41
CA VAL A 317 -7.41 -7.70 10.79
C VAL A 317 -8.39 -8.84 10.51
N VAL A 318 -7.95 -9.98 9.98
CA VAL A 318 -8.83 -11.14 9.79
C VAL A 318 -9.49 -11.53 11.12
N TRP A 319 -8.71 -11.57 12.21
CA TRP A 319 -9.24 -11.85 13.54
C TRP A 319 -10.20 -10.76 14.03
N LEU A 320 -9.88 -9.47 13.89
CA LEU A 320 -10.76 -8.37 14.28
C LEU A 320 -12.08 -8.40 13.50
N THR A 321 -12.04 -8.54 12.18
CA THR A 321 -13.27 -8.52 11.37
C THR A 321 -14.15 -9.74 11.69
N ASN A 322 -13.55 -10.90 11.99
CA ASN A 322 -14.30 -12.08 12.44
C ASN A 322 -14.93 -11.90 13.85
N LEU A 323 -14.40 -11.01 14.69
CA LEU A 323 -15.00 -10.62 15.98
C LEU A 323 -16.20 -9.69 15.83
N GLU A 324 -16.25 -8.88 14.76
CA GLU A 324 -17.38 -7.99 14.48
C GLU A 324 -18.63 -8.76 14.11
N VAL A 325 -18.46 -9.97 13.55
CA VAL A 325 -19.55 -10.84 13.09
C VAL A 325 -20.47 -10.08 12.11
N PRO A 326 -19.94 -9.64 10.95
CA PRO A 326 -20.74 -8.94 9.94
C PRO A 326 -21.79 -9.87 9.34
N ARG A 327 -22.89 -9.29 8.84
CA ARG A 327 -24.05 -10.04 8.36
C ARG A 327 -23.82 -10.63 6.97
N THR A 328 -23.26 -9.83 6.07
CA THR A 328 -23.03 -10.17 4.65
C THR A 328 -21.53 -10.20 4.33
N GLU A 329 -21.18 -10.81 3.19
CA GLU A 329 -19.79 -10.80 2.70
C GLU A 329 -19.34 -9.39 2.29
N THR A 330 -20.23 -8.55 1.77
CA THR A 330 -19.90 -7.15 1.45
C THR A 330 -19.53 -6.35 2.69
N GLU A 331 -20.31 -6.44 3.77
CA GLU A 331 -19.98 -5.80 5.04
C GLU A 331 -18.65 -6.29 5.61
N TYR A 332 -18.35 -7.59 5.45
CA TYR A 332 -17.06 -8.14 5.85
C TYR A 332 -15.91 -7.57 5.02
N GLU A 333 -16.02 -7.59 3.69
CA GLU A 333 -15.00 -7.09 2.77
C GLU A 333 -14.78 -5.58 2.94
N ASP A 334 -15.84 -4.79 3.13
CA ASP A 334 -15.76 -3.34 3.36
C ASP A 334 -15.07 -3.03 4.69
N SER A 335 -15.48 -3.71 5.76
CA SER A 335 -14.89 -3.55 7.09
C SER A 335 -13.42 -3.96 7.13
N PHE A 336 -13.09 -5.10 6.50
CA PHE A 336 -11.72 -5.57 6.33
C PHE A 336 -10.87 -4.57 5.53
N THR A 337 -11.39 -4.12 4.39
CA THR A 337 -10.70 -3.19 3.49
C THR A 337 -10.40 -1.87 4.17
N LEU A 338 -11.37 -1.30 4.89
CA LEU A 338 -11.18 -0.03 5.62
C LEU A 338 -10.09 -0.14 6.68
N LYS A 339 -10.10 -1.21 7.50
CA LYS A 339 -9.10 -1.42 8.55
C LYS A 339 -7.71 -1.62 7.97
N MET A 340 -7.61 -2.48 6.94
CA MET A 340 -6.35 -2.75 6.26
C MET A 340 -5.80 -1.50 5.57
N PHE A 341 -6.66 -0.73 4.89
CA PHE A 341 -6.28 0.53 4.24
C PHE A 341 -5.77 1.57 5.23
N LEU A 342 -6.49 1.82 6.33
CA LEU A 342 -6.07 2.81 7.34
C LEU A 342 -4.70 2.47 7.93
N PHE A 343 -4.48 1.21 8.28
CA PHE A 343 -3.19 0.77 8.79
C PHE A 343 -2.08 0.89 7.76
N GLN A 344 -2.28 0.39 6.55
CA GLN A 344 -1.28 0.50 5.49
C GLN A 344 -0.96 1.97 5.19
N PHE A 345 -1.98 2.83 5.12
CA PHE A 345 -1.79 4.26 4.90
C PHE A 345 -0.87 4.88 5.96
N VAL A 346 -1.15 4.65 7.25
CA VAL A 346 -0.29 5.17 8.33
C VAL A 346 1.09 4.52 8.30
N ASN A 347 1.20 3.20 8.10
CA ASN A 347 2.47 2.48 8.10
C ASN A 347 3.41 2.91 6.96
N TYR A 348 2.88 3.10 5.74
CA TYR A 348 3.69 3.51 4.58
C TYR A 348 3.99 5.02 4.55
N TYR A 349 3.02 5.87 4.87
CA TYR A 349 3.15 7.32 4.65
C TYR A 349 3.58 8.13 5.87
N SER A 350 3.43 7.63 7.10
CA SER A 350 3.80 8.38 8.32
C SER A 350 5.26 8.87 8.33
N SER A 351 6.18 7.97 7.99
CA SER A 351 7.62 8.27 7.91
C SER A 351 7.95 9.31 6.83
N LEU A 352 7.22 9.30 5.72
CA LEU A 352 7.37 10.26 4.61
C LEU A 352 6.80 11.65 4.99
N ILE A 353 5.62 11.66 5.61
CA ILE A 353 4.97 12.88 6.13
C ILE A 353 5.86 13.55 7.17
N TYR A 354 6.51 12.77 8.05
CA TYR A 354 7.46 13.31 9.02
C TYR A 354 8.61 14.05 8.34
N ILE A 355 9.28 13.43 7.37
CA ILE A 355 10.43 14.04 6.67
C ILE A 355 10.00 15.27 5.86
N ALA A 356 8.83 15.23 5.24
CA ALA A 356 8.35 16.32 4.41
C ALA A 356 7.93 17.57 5.22
N PHE A 357 7.23 17.39 6.35
CA PHE A 357 6.56 18.49 7.05
C PHE A 357 7.12 18.83 8.43
N PHE A 358 7.63 17.84 9.16
CA PHE A 358 8.01 18.01 10.57
C PHE A 358 9.53 18.07 10.77
N LYS A 359 10.30 17.39 9.93
CA LYS A 359 11.75 17.36 10.01
C LYS A 359 12.36 18.75 9.75
N GLY A 360 13.33 19.16 10.58
CA GLY A 360 14.02 20.44 10.46
C GLY A 360 13.17 21.69 10.77
N ARG A 361 11.88 21.55 11.05
CA ARG A 361 10.98 22.69 11.35
C ARG A 361 11.01 23.11 12.82
N PHE A 362 11.33 22.18 13.72
CA PHE A 362 11.47 22.43 15.16
C PHE A 362 12.94 22.67 15.56
N PHE A 363 13.60 23.61 14.87
CA PHE A 363 15.00 23.96 15.17
C PHE A 363 15.11 24.84 16.42
N TYR A 364 16.27 24.77 17.07
CA TYR A 364 16.68 25.67 18.14
C TYR A 364 18.00 26.35 17.74
N HIS A 365 18.30 27.50 18.31
CA HIS A 365 19.55 28.19 18.00
C HIS A 365 20.68 27.63 18.88
N PRO A 366 21.92 27.50 18.35
CA PRO A 366 23.07 27.11 19.16
C PRO A 366 23.25 28.08 20.32
N GLY A 367 22.98 27.63 21.56
CA GLY A 367 23.07 28.46 22.77
C GLY A 367 21.87 28.38 23.72
N ASP A 368 20.73 27.84 23.29
CA ASP A 368 19.54 27.72 24.15
C ASP A 368 19.68 26.55 25.15
N GLU A 369 19.97 26.86 26.42
CA GLU A 369 20.18 25.86 27.50
C GLU A 369 18.89 25.13 27.92
N GLU A 370 17.74 25.81 27.86
CA GLU A 370 16.43 25.25 28.20
C GLU A 370 16.01 24.13 27.22
N ALA A 371 16.55 24.15 26.00
CA ALA A 371 16.31 23.13 24.97
C ALA A 371 17.11 21.83 25.18
N ARG A 372 18.09 21.80 26.10
CA ARG A 372 19.05 20.69 26.26
C ARG A 372 18.64 19.64 27.32
N SER A 373 17.69 19.94 28.21
CA SER A 373 17.45 19.15 29.43
C SER A 373 16.45 17.99 29.32
N ASN A 374 15.56 17.97 28.32
CA ASN A 374 14.49 16.96 28.24
C ASN A 374 14.76 15.85 27.20
N VAL A 375 14.46 14.58 27.54
CA VAL A 375 14.62 13.42 26.63
C VAL A 375 13.74 13.53 25.38
N LEU A 376 12.53 14.10 25.49
CA LEU A 376 11.66 14.41 24.36
C LEU A 376 12.25 15.48 23.42
N MET A 377 13.16 16.33 23.92
CA MET A 377 13.92 17.28 23.11
C MET A 377 15.08 16.62 22.34
N GLN A 378 15.43 15.35 22.59
CA GLN A 378 16.39 14.63 21.73
C GLN A 378 15.85 14.36 20.32
N LEU A 379 14.52 14.39 20.12
CA LEU A 379 13.92 14.40 18.79
C LEU A 379 14.20 15.71 18.00
N ARG A 380 14.63 16.80 18.67
CA ARG A 380 14.94 18.09 18.03
C ARG A 380 16.32 18.16 17.39
N TYR A 381 17.12 17.10 17.44
CA TYR A 381 18.42 17.04 16.78
C TYR A 381 18.34 16.59 15.32
N ASP A 382 17.17 16.17 14.81
CA ASP A 382 17.03 15.75 13.40
C ASP A 382 16.93 16.97 12.46
N MET A 383 18.09 17.57 12.21
CA MET A 383 18.26 18.71 11.32
C MET A 383 18.27 18.27 9.85
N CYS A 384 17.77 19.16 8.97
CA CYS A 384 17.95 19.00 7.53
C CYS A 384 19.36 19.43 7.10
N ASP A 385 19.78 18.94 5.93
CA ASP A 385 20.92 19.51 5.23
C ASP A 385 20.63 20.99 4.89
N PRO A 386 21.63 21.88 4.80
CA PRO A 386 21.45 23.24 4.27
C PRO A 386 20.80 23.26 2.88
N ALA A 387 21.01 22.21 2.07
CA ALA A 387 20.34 22.03 0.79
C ALA A 387 18.88 21.52 0.89
N GLY A 388 18.37 21.27 2.09
CA GLY A 388 17.02 20.77 2.37
C GLY A 388 16.95 19.27 2.65
N CYS A 389 15.75 18.81 3.04
CA CYS A 389 15.44 17.41 3.35
C CYS A 389 14.89 16.61 2.16
N LEU A 390 14.70 17.24 1.00
CA LEU A 390 14.04 16.63 -0.15
C LEU A 390 14.81 15.41 -0.69
N PHE A 391 16.13 15.45 -0.67
CA PHE A 391 16.97 14.31 -1.03
C PHE A 391 16.66 13.07 -0.19
N GLU A 392 16.52 13.23 1.12
CA GLU A 392 16.24 12.12 2.03
C GLU A 392 14.84 11.54 1.80
N LEU A 393 13.87 12.43 1.55
CA LEU A 393 12.51 12.03 1.18
C LEU A 393 12.52 11.19 -0.11
N PHE A 394 13.29 11.62 -1.12
CA PHE A 394 13.43 10.88 -2.37
C PHE A 394 14.06 9.50 -2.16
N VAL A 395 15.17 9.43 -1.41
CA VAL A 395 15.84 8.14 -1.10
C VAL A 395 14.87 7.20 -0.38
N GLN A 396 14.10 7.72 0.57
CA GLN A 396 13.10 6.92 1.28
C GLN A 396 11.96 6.46 0.38
N LEU A 397 11.41 7.34 -0.45
CA LEU A 397 10.39 6.98 -1.45
C LEU A 397 10.90 5.91 -2.41
N ALA A 398 12.11 6.06 -2.94
CA ALA A 398 12.72 5.11 -3.87
C ALA A 398 12.91 3.73 -3.22
N ILE A 399 13.44 3.68 -1.99
CA ILE A 399 13.64 2.42 -1.27
C ILE A 399 12.30 1.75 -0.95
N ILE A 400 11.28 2.51 -0.51
CA ILE A 400 9.96 1.94 -0.21
C ILE A 400 9.28 1.42 -1.49
N MET A 401 9.23 2.21 -2.57
CA MET A 401 8.55 1.80 -3.81
C MET A 401 9.24 0.62 -4.48
N ILE A 402 10.57 0.68 -4.65
CA ILE A 402 11.33 -0.38 -5.31
C ILE A 402 11.39 -1.61 -4.41
N GLY A 403 11.73 -1.43 -3.13
CA GLY A 403 11.89 -2.52 -2.18
C GLY A 403 10.60 -3.30 -1.96
N LYS A 404 9.46 -2.61 -1.81
CA LYS A 404 8.14 -3.25 -1.71
C LYS A 404 7.80 -4.03 -2.97
N GLN A 405 7.99 -3.43 -4.16
CA GLN A 405 7.67 -4.10 -5.42
C GLN A 405 8.50 -5.36 -5.61
N VAL A 406 9.80 -5.28 -5.34
CA VAL A 406 10.71 -6.44 -5.42
C VAL A 406 10.30 -7.52 -4.43
N PHE A 407 10.03 -7.16 -3.18
CA PHE A 407 9.65 -8.11 -2.14
C PHE A 407 8.32 -8.81 -2.45
N ASN A 408 7.30 -8.06 -2.85
CA ASN A 408 5.99 -8.61 -3.20
C ASN A 408 6.07 -9.53 -4.42
N ASN A 409 6.78 -9.11 -5.48
CA ASN A 409 6.98 -9.95 -6.66
C ASN A 409 7.72 -11.25 -6.32
N VAL A 410 8.72 -11.19 -5.42
CA VAL A 410 9.45 -12.37 -4.95
C VAL A 410 8.50 -13.29 -4.17
N ILE A 411 7.73 -12.77 -3.22
CA ILE A 411 6.76 -13.60 -2.48
C ILE A 411 5.76 -14.24 -3.43
N GLU A 412 5.18 -13.49 -4.36
CA GLU A 412 4.17 -14.00 -5.29
C GLU A 412 4.72 -15.12 -6.20
N ILE A 413 6.00 -15.06 -6.57
CA ILE A 413 6.65 -16.09 -7.40
C ILE A 413 7.05 -17.31 -6.57
N PHE A 414 7.57 -17.12 -5.35
CA PHE A 414 8.16 -18.19 -4.55
C PHE A 414 7.20 -18.84 -3.54
N ILE A 415 6.12 -18.15 -3.16
CA ILE A 415 5.10 -18.61 -2.21
C ILE A 415 3.73 -18.47 -2.91
N PRO A 416 3.30 -19.50 -3.66
CA PRO A 416 2.04 -19.49 -4.40
C PRO A 416 0.79 -19.59 -3.50
#